data_AF-A0A401K0K2-F1
#
_entry.id   AF-A0A401K0K2-F1
#
_cell.length_a   1.000
_cell.length_b   1.000
_cell.length_c   1.000
_cell.angle_alpha   90.00
_cell.angle_beta   90.00
_cell.angle_gamma   90.00
#
_symmetry.space_group_name_H-M   'P 1'
#
loop_
_entity.id
_entity.type
_entity.pdbx_description
1 polymer ?
#
loop_
_entity_poly.entity_id
_entity_poly.type
_entity_poly.pdbx_seq_one_letter_code
_entity_poly.pdbx_strand_id
1 'polypeptide(L)'
;MPHYVNAPRGSAAFREQFNAIRETFISRFAQLVAAERVERFRVCDCEGRPVDWIWNNETFKYEGQVGTATDAQRYLEAMFNQGMYVACIVVDSTDGAEMWLTAWETPGDAPPWPPGITGRNELIHDGVQIASPLHQVPRQ
;
A
#
# COMPACT_ATOMS: atom_id res chain seq x y z
N MET A 1 -10.18 6.00 -4.05
CA MET A 1 -10.42 6.82 -5.26
C MET A 1 -9.27 6.54 -6.21
N PRO A 2 -9.54 6.13 -7.46
CA PRO A 2 -8.50 5.87 -8.45
C PRO A 2 -7.70 7.15 -8.71
N HIS A 3 -6.37 7.03 -8.70
CA HIS A 3 -5.50 8.15 -9.04
C HIS A 3 -5.27 8.17 -10.55
N TYR A 4 -5.57 9.30 -11.19
CA TYR A 4 -5.35 9.49 -12.61
C TYR A 4 -4.03 10.22 -12.86
N VAL A 5 -3.14 9.59 -13.64
CA VAL A 5 -1.97 10.27 -14.21
C VAL A 5 -2.29 10.69 -15.63
N ASN A 6 -2.25 12.00 -15.85
CA ASN A 6 -2.55 12.66 -17.11
C ASN A 6 -1.27 12.93 -17.91
N ALA A 7 -0.46 11.88 -18.11
CA ALA A 7 0.79 11.96 -18.86
C ALA A 7 1.15 10.61 -19.48
N PRO A 8 1.87 10.57 -20.62
CA PRO A 8 2.32 9.31 -21.22
C PRO A 8 3.26 8.53 -20.29
N ARG A 9 3.12 7.20 -20.23
CA ARG A 9 4.03 6.32 -19.47
C ARG A 9 5.48 6.64 -19.82
N GLY A 10 6.34 6.68 -18.80
CA GLY A 10 7.77 6.91 -18.96
C GLY A 10 8.18 8.37 -19.17
N SER A 11 7.24 9.29 -19.39
CA SER A 11 7.53 10.73 -19.45
C SER A 11 7.95 11.30 -18.09
N ALA A 12 8.66 12.43 -18.08
CA ALA A 12 9.01 13.14 -16.85
C ALA A 12 7.75 13.56 -16.06
N ALA A 13 6.73 14.09 -16.76
CA ALA A 13 5.45 14.47 -16.17
C ALA A 13 4.70 13.28 -15.56
N PHE A 14 4.78 12.09 -16.17
CA PHE A 14 4.24 10.86 -15.57
C PHE A 14 4.96 10.52 -14.27
N ARG A 15 6.29 10.54 -14.27
CA ARG A 15 7.10 10.23 -13.09
C ARG A 15 6.81 11.21 -11.95
N GLU A 16 6.67 12.49 -12.24
CA GLU A 16 6.34 13.52 -11.26
C GLU A 16 4.97 13.30 -10.64
N GLN A 17 3.92 13.12 -11.46
CA GLN A 17 2.56 12.86 -10.95
C GLN A 17 2.49 11.55 -10.16
N PHE A 18 3.14 10.50 -10.66
CA PHE A 18 3.24 9.21 -9.98
C PHE A 18 3.93 9.34 -8.61
N ASN A 19 5.06 10.04 -8.55
CA ASN A 19 5.79 10.28 -7.30
C ASN A 19 4.95 11.08 -6.31
N ALA A 20 4.21 12.11 -6.76
CA ALA A 20 3.34 12.89 -5.90
C ALA A 20 2.21 12.05 -5.28
N ILE A 21 1.61 11.14 -6.06
CA ILE A 21 0.60 10.18 -5.58
C ILE A 21 1.21 9.26 -4.51
N ARG A 22 2.39 8.70 -4.79
CA ARG A 22 3.12 7.83 -3.85
C ARG A 22 3.43 8.57 -2.55
N GLU A 23 4.04 9.74 -2.62
CA GLU A 23 4.42 10.55 -1.45
C GLU A 23 3.21 10.94 -0.61
N THR A 24 2.08 11.27 -1.27
CA THR A 24 0.81 11.54 -0.57
C THR A 24 0.33 10.32 0.20
N PHE A 25 0.38 9.13 -0.40
CA PHE A 25 -0.03 7.90 0.28
C PHE A 25 0.88 7.55 1.46
N ILE A 26 2.20 7.61 1.26
CA ILE A 26 3.19 7.36 2.33
C ILE A 26 3.03 8.36 3.48
N SER A 27 2.76 9.64 3.17
CA SER A 27 2.47 10.65 4.18
C SER A 27 1.21 10.31 4.99
N ARG A 28 0.13 9.88 4.34
CA ARG A 28 -1.11 9.45 5.02
C ARG A 28 -0.90 8.20 5.88
N PHE A 29 -0.12 7.24 5.38
CA PHE A 29 0.30 6.08 6.16
C PHE A 29 1.03 6.50 7.44
N ALA A 30 2.04 7.38 7.34
CA ALA A 30 2.79 7.85 8.50
C ALA A 30 1.91 8.62 9.51
N GLN A 31 0.98 9.44 9.02
CA GLN A 31 0.00 10.13 9.85
C GLN A 31 -0.91 9.14 10.60
N LEU A 32 -1.39 8.09 9.91
CA LEU A 32 -2.24 7.07 10.52
C LEU A 32 -1.48 6.28 11.59
N VAL A 33 -0.25 5.84 11.28
CA VAL A 33 0.62 5.15 12.25
C VAL A 33 0.81 5.97 13.52
N ALA A 34 1.09 7.27 13.39
CA ALA A 34 1.27 8.16 14.52
C ALA A 34 -0.03 8.40 15.31
N ALA A 35 -1.15 8.63 14.62
CA ALA A 35 -2.44 8.90 15.24
C ALA A 35 -2.96 7.69 16.04
N GLU A 36 -2.79 6.49 15.49
CA GLU A 36 -3.29 5.23 16.05
C GLU A 36 -2.28 4.55 16.99
N ARG A 37 -1.08 5.13 17.14
CA ARG A 37 0.02 4.59 17.94
C ARG A 37 0.33 3.14 17.58
N VAL A 38 0.44 2.87 16.28
CA VAL A 38 0.77 1.54 15.78
C VAL A 38 2.24 1.26 16.04
N GLU A 39 2.52 0.19 16.79
CA GLU A 39 3.88 -0.24 17.12
C GLU A 39 4.29 -1.53 16.41
N ARG A 40 3.32 -2.25 15.84
CA ARG A 40 3.53 -3.56 15.22
C ARG A 40 2.92 -3.62 13.85
N PHE A 41 3.67 -4.22 12.94
CA PHE A 41 3.33 -4.27 11.53
C PHE A 41 3.36 -5.72 11.06
N ARG A 42 2.39 -6.10 10.25
CA ARG A 42 2.29 -7.41 9.61
C ARG A 42 1.98 -7.26 8.14
N VAL A 43 2.34 -8.27 7.36
CA VAL A 43 2.04 -8.28 5.93
C VAL A 43 1.43 -9.63 5.56
N CYS A 44 0.53 -9.62 4.57
CA CYS A 44 0.02 -10.82 3.95
C CYS A 44 0.16 -10.76 2.42
N ASP A 45 0.19 -11.93 1.80
CA ASP A 45 0.21 -12.05 0.34
C ASP A 45 -1.16 -11.73 -0.29
N CYS A 46 -1.25 -11.86 -1.61
CA CYS A 46 -2.46 -11.59 -2.37
C CYS A 46 -3.60 -12.61 -2.13
N GLU A 47 -3.34 -13.69 -1.38
CA GLU A 47 -4.35 -14.66 -0.94
C GLU A 47 -4.73 -14.46 0.54
N GLY A 48 -4.21 -13.41 1.19
CA GLY A 48 -4.44 -13.11 2.59
C GLY A 48 -3.69 -14.02 3.56
N ARG A 49 -2.64 -14.72 3.10
CA ARG A 49 -1.79 -15.52 3.99
C ARG A 49 -0.72 -14.63 4.61
N PRO A 50 -0.55 -14.65 5.94
CA PRO A 50 0.53 -13.89 6.59
C PRO A 50 1.88 -14.29 6.02
N VAL A 51 2.72 -13.31 5.72
CA VAL A 51 4.10 -13.49 5.27
C VAL A 51 5.05 -12.75 6.20
N ASP A 52 6.30 -13.19 6.23
CA ASP A 52 7.33 -12.57 7.04
C ASP A 52 7.87 -11.29 6.37
N TRP A 53 8.36 -10.35 7.18
CA TRP A 53 8.95 -9.10 6.71
C TRP A 53 10.31 -9.34 6.07
N ILE A 54 10.31 -9.62 4.77
CA ILE A 54 11.46 -9.63 3.85
C ILE A 54 12.57 -10.65 4.19
N TRP A 55 13.10 -11.19 3.09
CA TRP A 55 14.27 -12.04 3.03
C TRP A 55 15.55 -11.21 3.23
N ASN A 56 16.24 -11.41 4.35
CA ASN A 56 17.58 -10.90 4.55
C ASN A 56 18.53 -11.58 3.55
N ASN A 57 19.07 -10.82 2.59
CA ASN A 57 19.97 -11.33 1.55
C ASN A 57 21.37 -11.74 2.06
N GLU A 58 21.78 -11.23 3.23
CA GLU A 58 23.06 -11.58 3.85
C GLU A 58 22.95 -12.88 4.65
N THR A 59 21.80 -13.10 5.30
CA THR A 59 21.56 -14.29 6.14
C THR A 59 20.67 -15.35 5.48
N PHE A 60 20.10 -15.06 4.31
CA PHE A 60 19.13 -15.88 3.58
C PHE A 60 17.96 -16.35 4.47
N LYS A 61 17.45 -15.45 5.31
CA LYS A 61 16.38 -15.73 6.28
C LYS A 61 15.25 -14.72 6.17
N TYR A 62 14.04 -15.18 6.43
CA TYR A 62 12.92 -14.28 6.74
C TYR A 62 13.10 -13.73 8.15
N GLU A 63 13.18 -12.40 8.28
CA GLU A 63 13.36 -11.76 9.58
C GLU A 63 12.01 -11.31 10.15
N GLY A 64 11.28 -12.27 10.73
CA GLY A 64 10.21 -12.02 11.68
C GLY A 64 8.80 -11.79 11.09
N GLN A 65 7.80 -12.25 11.83
CA GLN A 65 6.39 -12.07 11.53
C GLN A 65 5.85 -10.68 11.90
N VAL A 66 6.62 -9.91 12.68
CA VAL A 66 6.25 -8.56 13.14
C VAL A 66 7.38 -7.62 12.75
N GLY A 67 7.04 -6.63 11.93
CA GLY A 67 7.97 -5.63 11.41
C GLY A 67 7.83 -4.30 12.14
N THR A 68 8.67 -3.36 11.73
CA THR A 68 8.67 -1.97 12.19
C THR A 68 7.95 -1.04 11.20
N ALA A 69 7.71 0.20 11.61
CA ALA A 69 7.16 1.22 10.71
C ALA A 69 8.06 1.46 9.48
N THR A 70 9.38 1.32 9.64
CA THR A 70 10.35 1.44 8.55
C THR A 70 10.20 0.30 7.55
N ASP A 71 9.97 -0.93 8.02
CA ASP A 71 9.77 -2.10 7.16
C ASP A 71 8.47 -1.94 6.36
N ALA A 72 7.40 -1.50 7.03
CA ALA A 72 6.12 -1.21 6.40
C ALA A 72 6.21 -0.13 5.33
N GLN A 73 6.91 0.97 5.60
CA GLN A 73 7.12 2.02 4.61
C GLN A 73 7.91 1.50 3.39
N ARG A 74 8.99 0.74 3.61
CA ARG A 74 9.80 0.15 2.52
C ARG A 74 8.98 -0.82 1.67
N TYR A 75 8.15 -1.63 2.30
CA TYR A 75 7.22 -2.52 1.59
C TYR A 75 6.26 -1.73 0.70
N LEU A 76 5.60 -0.70 1.25
CA LEU A 76 4.68 0.14 0.48
C LEU A 76 5.38 0.81 -0.69
N GLU A 77 6.56 1.41 -0.48
CA GLU A 77 7.35 2.03 -1.55
C GLU A 77 7.72 1.02 -2.65
N ALA A 78 8.13 -0.20 -2.28
CA ALA A 78 8.48 -1.25 -3.23
C ALA A 78 7.28 -1.70 -4.06
N MET A 79 6.14 -1.97 -3.41
CA MET A 79 4.91 -2.41 -4.09
C MET A 79 4.33 -1.30 -4.98
N PHE A 80 4.35 -0.05 -4.50
CA PHE A 80 3.99 1.11 -5.32
C PHE A 80 4.84 1.19 -6.58
N ASN A 81 6.17 1.10 -6.46
CA ASN A 81 7.08 1.20 -7.59
C ASN A 81 6.88 0.07 -8.62
N GLN A 82 6.31 -1.06 -8.21
CA GLN A 82 5.91 -2.17 -9.09
C GLN A 82 4.52 -1.95 -9.74
N GLY A 83 3.80 -0.90 -9.35
CA GLY A 83 2.46 -0.58 -9.85
C GLY A 83 1.34 -1.41 -9.20
N MET A 84 1.61 -2.02 -8.05
CA MET A 84 0.65 -2.83 -7.32
C MET A 84 -0.41 -1.97 -6.63
N TYR A 85 -1.59 -2.56 -6.44
CA TYR A 85 -2.57 -2.06 -5.49
C TYR A 85 -2.04 -2.37 -4.10
N VAL A 86 -2.20 -1.42 -3.17
CA VAL A 86 -1.75 -1.64 -1.80
C VAL A 86 -2.81 -1.16 -0.82
N ALA A 87 -2.90 -1.84 0.31
CA ALA A 87 -3.72 -1.40 1.42
C ALA A 87 -2.99 -1.58 2.74
N CYS A 88 -3.40 -0.78 3.72
CA CYS A 88 -3.08 -1.01 5.11
C CYS A 88 -4.33 -0.84 5.99
N ILE A 89 -4.42 -1.66 7.02
CA ILE A 89 -5.56 -1.67 7.95
C ILE A 89 -5.06 -1.73 9.39
N VAL A 90 -5.63 -0.89 10.25
CA VAL A 90 -5.35 -0.89 11.70
C VAL A 90 -6.31 -1.84 12.39
N VAL A 91 -5.76 -2.76 13.17
CA VAL A 91 -6.47 -3.77 13.93
C VAL A 91 -6.16 -3.64 15.41
N ASP A 92 -7.15 -3.95 16.24
CA ASP A 92 -6.93 -4.11 17.67
C ASP A 92 -6.41 -5.53 17.95
N SER A 93 -5.34 -5.61 18.73
CA SER A 93 -4.81 -6.88 19.22
C SER A 93 -4.60 -6.80 20.74
N THR A 94 -4.28 -7.94 21.36
CA THR A 94 -4.10 -8.04 22.82
C THR A 94 -3.02 -7.10 23.36
N ASP A 95 -1.98 -6.82 22.59
CA ASP A 95 -0.86 -5.98 23.04
C ASP A 95 -0.91 -4.56 22.42
N GLY A 96 -2.08 -4.12 21.96
CA GLY A 96 -2.30 -2.79 21.38
C GLY A 96 -2.57 -2.79 19.88
N ALA A 97 -2.51 -1.59 19.29
CA ALA A 97 -2.79 -1.39 17.88
C ALA A 97 -1.69 -2.03 17.00
N GLU A 98 -2.13 -2.78 16.00
CA GLU A 98 -1.29 -3.40 14.98
C GLU A 98 -1.78 -2.96 13.61
N MET A 99 -0.89 -2.92 12.62
CA MET A 99 -1.25 -2.63 11.24
C MET A 99 -0.90 -3.80 10.33
N TRP A 100 -1.88 -4.23 9.54
CA TRP A 100 -1.69 -5.20 8.46
C TRP A 100 -1.53 -4.47 7.14
N LEU A 101 -0.67 -5.00 6.28
CA LEU A 101 -0.42 -4.52 4.94
C LEU A 101 -0.61 -5.64 3.92
N THR A 102 -1.09 -5.28 2.74
CA THR A 102 -1.22 -6.23 1.62
C THR A 102 -1.07 -5.52 0.28
N ALA A 103 -0.77 -6.30 -0.76
CA ALA A 103 -0.69 -5.84 -2.13
C ALA A 103 -1.26 -6.88 -3.09
N TRP A 104 -1.87 -6.43 -4.18
CA TRP A 104 -2.48 -7.30 -5.21
C TRP A 104 -2.47 -6.63 -6.59
N GLU A 105 -2.80 -7.38 -7.64
CA GLU A 105 -2.65 -6.95 -9.04
C GLU A 105 -3.95 -6.42 -9.67
N THR A 106 -5.11 -6.90 -9.22
CA THR A 106 -6.38 -6.67 -9.92
C THR A 106 -7.21 -5.56 -9.24
N PRO A 107 -7.54 -4.46 -9.94
CA PRO A 107 -8.49 -3.47 -9.43
C PRO A 107 -9.89 -4.06 -9.32
N GLY A 108 -10.54 -3.89 -8.16
CA GLY A 108 -11.95 -4.26 -7.94
C GLY A 108 -12.17 -5.37 -6.92
N ASP A 109 -11.11 -6.11 -6.56
CA ASP A 109 -11.14 -6.99 -5.41
C ASP A 109 -10.87 -6.18 -4.13
N ALA A 110 -11.60 -6.51 -3.06
CA ALA A 110 -11.30 -5.98 -1.73
C ALA A 110 -9.90 -6.42 -1.31
N PRO A 111 -9.19 -5.66 -0.45
CA PRO A 111 -7.88 -6.06 0.01
C PRO A 111 -7.91 -7.47 0.63
N PRO A 112 -6.98 -8.37 0.25
CA PRO A 112 -7.00 -9.76 0.70
C PRO A 112 -6.46 -9.87 2.13
N TRP A 113 -7.31 -9.55 3.10
CA TRP A 113 -6.97 -9.67 4.51
C TRP A 113 -7.01 -11.13 4.99
N PRO A 114 -6.18 -11.51 5.98
CA PRO A 114 -6.31 -12.82 6.61
C PRO A 114 -7.70 -13.03 7.23
N PRO A 115 -8.20 -14.27 7.27
CA PRO A 115 -9.50 -14.56 7.89
C PRO A 115 -9.58 -14.03 9.33
N GLY A 116 -10.65 -13.31 9.64
CA GLY A 116 -10.89 -12.76 10.98
C GLY A 116 -10.25 -11.39 11.25
N ILE A 117 -9.45 -10.86 10.32
CA ILE A 117 -8.99 -9.48 10.39
C ILE A 117 -10.14 -8.55 10.06
N THR A 118 -10.55 -7.78 11.07
CA THR A 118 -11.49 -6.66 10.94
C THR A 118 -10.83 -5.45 11.60
N GLY A 119 -10.67 -4.38 10.84
CA GLY A 119 -9.99 -3.19 11.31
C GLY A 119 -10.92 -2.00 11.47
N ARG A 120 -10.40 -0.98 12.16
CA ARG A 120 -11.13 0.27 12.43
C ARG A 120 -10.85 1.36 11.40
N ASN A 121 -9.63 1.38 10.85
CA ASN A 121 -9.18 2.38 9.89
C ASN A 121 -8.41 1.69 8.77
N GLU A 122 -8.82 1.96 7.53
CA GLU A 122 -8.23 1.35 6.34
C GLU A 122 -7.81 2.46 5.36
N LEU A 123 -6.60 2.31 4.80
CA LEU A 123 -6.11 3.12 3.70
C LEU A 123 -5.87 2.21 2.50
N ILE A 124 -6.56 2.49 1.40
CA ILE A 124 -6.43 1.76 0.14
C ILE A 124 -5.84 2.69 -0.92
N HIS A 125 -4.82 2.21 -1.62
CA HIS A 125 -4.35 2.79 -2.87
C HIS A 125 -4.83 1.93 -4.04
N ASP A 126 -5.80 2.47 -4.79
CA ASP A 126 -6.42 1.84 -5.95
C ASP A 126 -5.51 1.85 -7.21
N GLY A 127 -4.19 1.81 -7.03
CA GLY A 127 -3.23 1.92 -8.13
C GLY A 127 -3.29 3.26 -8.88
N VAL A 128 -2.57 3.32 -10.00
CA VAL A 128 -2.54 4.48 -10.90
C VAL A 128 -3.16 4.12 -12.25
N GLN A 129 -4.25 4.80 -12.60
CA GLN A 129 -4.87 4.71 -13.91
C GLN A 129 -4.32 5.81 -14.82
N ILE A 130 -4.07 5.46 -16.08
CA ILE A 130 -3.69 6.45 -17.09
C ILE A 130 -4.97 6.93 -17.74
N ALA A 131 -5.20 8.23 -17.73
CA ALA A 131 -6.28 8.80 -18.49
C ALA A 131 -6.02 8.52 -19.98
N SER A 132 -6.84 7.65 -20.58
CA SER A 132 -6.84 7.51 -22.04
C SER A 132 -7.30 8.85 -22.65
N PRO A 133 -6.68 9.32 -23.74
CA PRO A 133 -7.02 10.61 -24.37
C PRO A 133 -8.47 10.74 -24.89
N LEU A 134 -9.33 9.73 -24.72
CA LEU A 134 -10.69 9.69 -25.27
C LEU A 134 -11.78 10.31 -24.38
N HIS A 135 -11.46 10.92 -23.24
CA HIS A 135 -12.44 11.62 -22.40
C HIS A 135 -12.21 13.15 -22.30
N GLN A 136 -11.71 13.77 -23.36
CA GLN A 136 -12.03 15.19 -23.59
C GLN A 136 -13.44 15.27 -24.18
N VAL A 137 -14.45 15.21 -23.31
CA VAL A 137 -15.80 15.66 -23.69
C VAL A 137 -15.70 17.17 -23.92
N PRO A 138 -16.02 17.69 -25.12
CA PRO A 138 -16.07 19.13 -25.33
C PRO A 138 -17.20 19.69 -24.46
N ARG A 139 -16.87 20.60 -23.55
CA ARG A 139 -17.90 21.46 -22.96
C ARG A 139 -18.38 22.38 -24.08
N GLN A 140 -19.68 22.28 -24.36
CA GLN A 140 -20.43 23.20 -25.23
C GLN A 140 -20.37 24.62 -24.69
#